data_AF-A0A8H6MCI6-F1
#
_entry.id   AF-A0A8H6MCI6-F1
#
_cell.length_a   1.000
_cell.length_b   1.000
_cell.length_c   1.000
_cell.angle_alpha   90.00
_cell.angle_beta   90.00
_cell.angle_gamma   90.00
#
_symmetry.space_group_name_H-M   'P 1'
#
loop_
_entity.id
_entity.type
_entity.pdbx_description
1 polymer ?
#
loop_
_entity_poly.entity_id
_entity_poly.type
_entity_poly.pdbx_seq_one_letter_code
_entity_poly.pdbx_strand_id
1 'polypeptide(L)'
;MFSWGASLLKESWHNLHSSWMQTQAKNLNVFEVRLRSTDVNGLLVPAIRASYMIQYKNGLISKHFKTLMQVAAFHLRDLVTPEQLALNMAIGSLGALLWMGEIDNLEIYLDDLTILINNVLDAFTAIDPSKILVKIKLHLLKHLPDNIRRFGLAVRFATEQPPSSQP
;
A
#
# COMPACT_ATOMS: atom_id res chain seq x y z
N MET A 1 -9.81 5.26 11.00
CA MET A 1 -8.46 4.68 11.01
C MET A 1 -8.26 3.73 9.83
N PHE A 2 -8.77 4.14 8.66
CA PHE A 2 -8.03 3.95 7.42
C PHE A 2 -6.72 4.77 7.39
N SER A 3 -6.46 5.60 8.42
CA SER A 3 -5.38 6.59 8.53
C SER A 3 -3.93 6.07 8.55
N TRP A 4 -3.64 4.83 8.96
CA TRP A 4 -2.25 4.34 9.05
C TRP A 4 -1.76 3.71 7.75
N GLY A 5 -2.43 2.63 7.29
CA GLY A 5 -2.12 1.99 6.01
C GLY A 5 -2.32 2.94 4.82
N ALA A 6 -3.40 3.72 4.79
CA ALA A 6 -3.65 4.64 3.67
C ALA A 6 -2.62 5.78 3.61
N SER A 7 -1.97 6.15 4.71
CA SER A 7 -0.95 7.20 4.67
C SER A 7 0.36 6.72 4.08
N LEU A 8 0.79 5.49 4.39
CA LEU A 8 1.97 4.88 3.78
C LEU A 8 1.74 4.65 2.28
N LEU A 9 0.54 4.17 1.93
CA LEU A 9 0.11 4.01 0.56
C LEU A 9 0.04 5.34 -0.18
N LYS A 10 -0.43 6.41 0.48
CA LYS A 10 -0.47 7.76 -0.08
C LYS A 10 0.93 8.31 -0.32
N GLU A 11 1.87 8.10 0.60
CA GLU A 11 3.25 8.57 0.44
C GLU A 11 3.98 7.79 -0.66
N SER A 12 3.83 6.47 -0.72
CA SER A 12 4.40 5.66 -1.80
C SER A 12 3.80 6.04 -3.15
N TRP A 13 2.47 6.19 -3.22
CA TRP A 13 1.78 6.68 -4.41
C TRP A 13 2.27 8.07 -4.82
N HIS A 14 2.46 8.98 -3.86
CA HIS A 14 3.03 10.30 -4.10
C HIS A 14 4.45 10.21 -4.67
N ASN A 15 5.33 9.44 -4.04
CA ASN A 15 6.70 9.21 -4.55
C ASN A 15 6.69 8.67 -5.98
N LEU A 16 5.79 7.72 -6.28
CA LEU A 16 5.61 7.18 -7.63
C LEU A 16 5.21 8.27 -8.64
N HIS A 17 4.05 8.91 -8.45
CA HIS A 17 3.54 9.81 -9.50
C HIS A 17 4.23 11.18 -9.52
N SER A 18 4.85 11.63 -8.42
CA SER A 18 5.69 12.83 -8.42
C SER A 18 6.97 12.63 -9.22
N SER A 19 7.58 11.45 -9.18
CA SER A 19 8.72 11.12 -10.05
C SER A 19 8.31 11.04 -11.53
N TRP A 20 7.06 10.65 -11.80
CA TRP A 20 6.50 10.61 -13.15
C TRP A 20 6.17 11.99 -13.73
N MET A 21 6.04 13.04 -12.91
CA MET A 21 5.81 14.41 -13.40
C MET A 21 6.99 14.99 -14.17
N GLN A 22 8.21 14.52 -13.91
CA GLN A 22 9.40 15.00 -14.62
C GLN A 22 9.70 14.23 -15.92
N THR A 23 9.11 13.04 -16.11
CA THR A 23 9.54 12.08 -17.16
C THR A 23 8.43 11.61 -18.12
N GLN A 24 7.51 12.52 -18.50
CA GLN A 24 6.41 12.37 -19.47
C GLN A 24 5.07 11.85 -18.92
N ALA A 25 4.00 12.59 -19.24
CA ALA A 25 2.59 12.18 -19.15
C ALA A 25 2.28 10.81 -19.78
N LYS A 26 3.20 10.29 -20.61
CA LYS A 26 3.18 8.97 -21.23
C LYS A 26 3.13 7.83 -20.20
N ASN A 27 3.90 7.89 -19.10
CA ASN A 27 3.93 6.81 -18.11
C ASN A 27 2.62 6.69 -17.35
N LEU A 28 1.98 7.82 -17.03
CA LEU A 28 0.64 7.83 -16.43
C LEU A 28 -0.41 7.21 -17.35
N ASN A 29 -0.35 7.50 -18.66
CA ASN A 29 -1.27 6.90 -19.65
C ASN A 29 -1.03 5.39 -19.81
N VAL A 30 0.23 4.94 -19.92
CA VAL A 30 0.55 3.51 -19.98
C VAL A 30 0.07 2.79 -18.72
N PHE A 31 0.31 3.39 -17.54
CA PHE A 31 -0.19 2.83 -16.28
C PHE A 31 -1.72 2.80 -16.23
N GLU A 32 -2.41 3.83 -16.72
CA GLU A 32 -3.88 3.86 -16.84
C GLU A 32 -4.39 2.69 -17.67
N VAL A 33 -3.83 2.49 -18.86
CA VAL A 33 -4.23 1.42 -19.79
C VAL A 33 -4.02 0.06 -19.16
N ARG A 34 -2.86 -0.15 -18.53
CA ARG A 34 -2.55 -1.40 -17.80
C ARG A 34 -3.52 -1.63 -16.65
N LEU A 35 -3.77 -0.61 -15.84
CA LEU A 35 -4.69 -0.68 -14.71
C LEU A 35 -6.13 -0.96 -15.17
N ARG A 36 -6.57 -0.41 -16.31
CA ARG A 36 -7.87 -0.68 -16.91
C ARG A 36 -7.99 -2.11 -17.43
N SER A 37 -6.88 -2.74 -17.83
CA SER A 37 -6.86 -4.14 -18.30
C SER A 37 -6.84 -5.18 -17.19
N THR A 38 -6.84 -4.77 -15.92
CA THR A 38 -6.84 -5.68 -14.78
C THR A 38 -8.12 -6.50 -14.75
N ASP A 39 -7.98 -7.83 -14.73
CA ASP A 39 -9.09 -8.69 -14.36
C ASP A 39 -9.34 -8.57 -12.85
N VAL A 40 -10.55 -8.16 -12.49
CA VAL A 40 -10.96 -7.97 -11.08
C VAL A 40 -11.58 -9.24 -10.49
N ASN A 41 -11.72 -10.31 -11.27
CA ASN A 41 -12.21 -11.59 -10.78
C ASN A 41 -11.31 -12.11 -9.64
N GLY A 42 -11.92 -12.41 -8.50
CA GLY A 42 -11.20 -12.85 -7.30
C GLY A 42 -10.60 -11.72 -6.45
N LEU A 43 -10.66 -10.45 -6.89
CA LEU A 43 -10.27 -9.31 -6.07
C LEU A 43 -11.48 -8.80 -5.27
N LEU A 44 -11.32 -8.64 -3.95
CA LEU A 44 -12.32 -8.01 -3.07
C LEU A 44 -12.30 -6.48 -3.19
N VAL A 45 -12.44 -5.96 -4.42
CA VAL A 45 -12.40 -4.53 -4.77
C VAL A 45 -13.52 -4.16 -5.74
N PRO A 46 -14.02 -2.91 -5.71
CA PRO A 46 -14.96 -2.43 -6.73
C PRO A 46 -14.28 -2.31 -8.10
N ALA A 47 -15.11 -2.18 -9.15
CA ALA A 47 -14.63 -1.93 -10.50
C ALA A 47 -13.59 -0.79 -10.55
N ILE A 48 -12.45 -1.06 -11.18
CA ILE A 48 -11.31 -0.16 -11.19
C ILE A 48 -11.57 0.99 -12.17
N ARG A 49 -11.83 2.19 -11.64
CA ARG A 49 -12.00 3.41 -12.43
C ARG A 49 -10.64 4.04 -12.74
N ALA A 50 -9.85 3.39 -13.58
CA ALA A 50 -8.47 3.77 -13.88
C ALA A 50 -8.34 5.26 -14.30
N SER A 51 -9.13 5.71 -15.28
CA SER A 51 -9.09 7.10 -15.78
C SER A 51 -9.37 8.12 -14.67
N TYR A 52 -10.34 7.84 -13.80
CA TYR A 52 -10.63 8.67 -12.63
C TYR A 52 -9.44 8.70 -11.66
N MET A 53 -8.84 7.54 -11.37
CA MET A 53 -7.71 7.45 -10.44
C MET A 53 -6.48 8.24 -10.94
N ILE A 54 -6.25 8.27 -12.25
CA ILE A 54 -5.16 9.05 -12.86
C ILE A 54 -5.48 10.53 -12.92
N GLN A 55 -6.70 10.90 -13.30
CA GLN A 55 -7.17 12.29 -13.33
C GLN A 55 -7.09 12.93 -11.93
N TYR A 56 -7.55 12.21 -10.91
CA TYR A 56 -7.60 12.68 -9.52
C TYR A 56 -6.51 12.05 -8.64
N LYS A 57 -5.31 11.82 -9.18
CA LYS A 57 -4.18 11.17 -8.50
C LYS A 57 -3.81 11.76 -7.13
N ASN A 58 -4.06 13.05 -6.90
CA ASN A 58 -3.81 13.74 -5.62
C ASN A 58 -4.97 13.61 -4.62
N GLY A 59 -6.16 13.23 -5.08
CA GLY A 59 -7.42 13.16 -4.32
C GLY A 59 -7.91 11.73 -4.08
N LEU A 60 -7.03 10.74 -4.18
CA LEU A 60 -7.40 9.35 -3.94
C LEU A 60 -7.79 9.13 -2.48
N ILE A 61 -8.80 8.29 -2.28
CA ILE A 61 -9.27 7.85 -0.97
C ILE A 61 -8.85 6.41 -0.70
N SER A 62 -9.06 5.94 0.53
CA SER A 62 -8.56 4.66 1.01
C SER A 62 -8.95 3.45 0.15
N LYS A 63 -10.14 3.43 -0.44
CA LYS A 63 -10.56 2.34 -1.34
C LYS A 63 -9.70 2.25 -2.60
N HIS A 64 -9.29 3.39 -3.16
CA HIS A 64 -8.41 3.44 -4.34
C HIS A 64 -7.00 2.96 -3.97
N PHE A 65 -6.50 3.33 -2.79
CA PHE A 65 -5.22 2.85 -2.30
C PHE A 65 -5.23 1.34 -2.02
N LYS A 66 -6.33 0.79 -1.49
CA LYS A 66 -6.49 -0.66 -1.32
C LYS A 66 -6.39 -1.39 -2.67
N THR A 67 -7.06 -0.87 -3.71
CA THR A 67 -6.94 -1.41 -5.07
C THR A 67 -5.51 -1.33 -5.58
N LEU A 68 -4.87 -0.14 -5.51
CA LEU A 68 -3.50 0.04 -5.98
C LEU A 68 -2.51 -0.88 -5.28
N MET A 69 -2.65 -1.08 -3.97
CA MET A 69 -1.79 -1.98 -3.20
C MET A 69 -1.85 -3.43 -3.70
N GLN A 70 -3.02 -3.89 -4.17
CA GLN A 70 -3.19 -5.24 -4.68
C GLN A 70 -2.66 -5.41 -6.11
N VAL A 71 -2.81 -4.39 -6.96
CA VAL A 71 -2.61 -4.55 -8.41
C VAL A 71 -1.43 -3.78 -8.99
N ALA A 72 -0.93 -2.73 -8.32
CA ALA A 72 0.05 -1.82 -8.90
C ALA A 72 1.36 -2.53 -9.26
N ALA A 73 1.84 -3.47 -8.45
CA ALA A 73 3.08 -4.20 -8.70
C ALA A 73 3.10 -4.88 -10.09
N PHE A 74 1.95 -5.33 -10.59
CA PHE A 74 1.82 -5.96 -11.91
C PHE A 74 1.89 -4.96 -13.08
N HIS A 75 1.68 -3.68 -12.82
CA HIS A 75 1.56 -2.64 -13.85
C HIS A 75 2.72 -1.63 -13.85
N LEU A 76 3.54 -1.61 -12.79
CA LEU A 76 4.63 -0.65 -12.63
C LEU A 76 5.92 -1.02 -13.38
N ARG A 77 6.07 -2.28 -13.83
CA ARG A 77 7.28 -2.73 -14.54
C ARG A 77 7.59 -1.82 -15.75
N ASP A 78 8.84 -1.40 -15.89
CA ASP A 78 9.33 -0.49 -16.94
C ASP A 78 8.79 0.96 -16.87
N LEU A 79 8.03 1.32 -15.84
CA LEU A 79 7.50 2.69 -15.62
C LEU A 79 8.17 3.43 -14.45
N VAL A 80 8.93 2.71 -13.61
CA VAL A 80 9.52 3.19 -12.37
C VAL A 80 10.96 2.72 -12.24
N THR A 81 11.72 3.34 -11.34
CA THR A 81 13.07 2.84 -11.00
C THR A 81 12.98 1.50 -10.24
N PRO A 82 14.05 0.69 -10.23
CA PRO A 82 14.08 -0.55 -9.46
C PRO A 82 13.73 -0.36 -7.97
N GLU A 83 14.19 0.73 -7.35
CA GLU A 83 13.94 1.06 -5.95
C GLU A 83 12.45 1.37 -5.71
N GLN A 84 11.82 2.11 -6.63
CA GLN A 84 10.39 2.41 -6.56
C GLN A 84 9.52 1.16 -6.77
N LEU A 85 9.95 0.24 -7.64
CA LEU A 85 9.29 -1.05 -7.83
C LEU A 85 9.42 -1.89 -6.55
N ALA A 86 10.62 -1.98 -5.98
CA ALA A 86 10.88 -2.69 -4.74
C ALA A 86 10.03 -2.14 -3.58
N LEU A 87 9.92 -0.82 -3.44
CA LEU A 87 9.04 -0.19 -2.46
C LEU A 87 7.58 -0.58 -2.66
N ASN A 88 7.09 -0.60 -3.90
CA ASN A 88 5.71 -0.99 -4.18
C ASN A 88 5.44 -2.46 -3.89
N MET A 89 6.39 -3.34 -4.20
CA MET A 89 6.28 -4.76 -3.86
C MET A 89 6.26 -4.96 -2.35
N ALA A 90 7.18 -4.33 -1.61
CA ALA A 90 7.23 -4.42 -0.15
C ALA A 90 5.94 -3.94 0.51
N ILE A 91 5.38 -2.82 0.03
CA ILE A 91 4.11 -2.28 0.53
C ILE A 91 2.93 -3.19 0.15
N GLY A 92 2.91 -3.75 -1.06
CA GLY A 92 1.89 -4.71 -1.49
C GLY A 92 1.87 -5.95 -0.58
N SER A 93 3.04 -6.51 -0.29
CA SER A 93 3.20 -7.66 0.61
C SER A 93 2.78 -7.34 2.05
N LEU A 94 3.25 -6.23 2.62
CA LEU A 94 2.81 -5.78 3.96
C LEU A 94 1.30 -5.56 3.99
N GLY A 95 0.77 -4.93 2.95
CA GLY A 95 -0.65 -4.71 2.77
C GLY A 95 -1.48 -5.98 2.78
N ALA A 96 -1.04 -7.04 2.11
CA ALA A 96 -1.73 -8.32 2.11
C ALA A 96 -1.88 -8.89 3.54
N LEU A 97 -0.82 -8.82 4.35
CA LEU A 97 -0.83 -9.30 5.72
C LEU A 97 -1.68 -8.45 6.67
N LEU A 98 -1.69 -7.13 6.48
CA LEU A 98 -2.48 -6.19 7.32
C LEU A 98 -4.00 -6.29 7.09
N TRP A 99 -4.42 -6.76 5.92
CA TRP A 99 -5.84 -6.92 5.57
C TRP A 99 -6.36 -8.36 5.76
N MET A 100 -5.56 -9.25 6.33
CA MET A 100 -6.01 -10.60 6.69
C MET A 100 -7.09 -10.53 7.79
N GLY A 101 -8.16 -11.31 7.63
CA GLY A 101 -9.31 -11.29 8.54
C GLY A 101 -9.12 -12.10 9.82
N GLU A 102 -8.17 -13.03 9.80
CA GLU A 102 -7.94 -14.03 10.85
C GLU A 102 -6.43 -14.26 11.03
N ILE A 103 -6.01 -14.68 12.22
CA ILE A 103 -4.63 -15.02 12.53
C ILE A 103 -4.63 -16.45 13.07
N ASP A 104 -4.11 -17.39 12.29
CA ASP A 104 -4.03 -18.80 12.71
C ASP A 104 -2.96 -19.02 13.77
N ASN A 105 -1.77 -18.43 13.56
CA ASN A 105 -0.66 -18.49 14.49
C ASN A 105 -0.11 -17.07 14.71
N LEU A 106 -0.26 -16.57 15.93
CA LEU A 106 0.14 -15.22 16.28
C LEU A 106 1.65 -14.99 16.18
N GLU A 107 2.48 -15.94 16.61
CA GLU A 107 3.94 -15.74 16.58
C GLU A 107 4.46 -15.72 15.14
N ILE A 108 4.02 -16.66 14.30
CA ILE A 108 4.39 -16.66 12.87
C ILE A 108 3.92 -15.36 12.20
N TYR A 109 2.68 -14.93 12.49
CA TYR A 109 2.15 -13.69 11.95
C TYR A 109 2.98 -12.46 12.36
N LEU A 110 3.41 -12.38 13.63
CA LEU A 110 4.21 -11.26 14.13
C LEU A 110 5.63 -11.27 13.57
N ASP A 111 6.23 -12.44 13.37
CA ASP A 111 7.54 -12.60 12.72
C ASP A 111 7.47 -12.14 11.25
N ASP A 112 6.50 -12.65 10.49
CA ASP A 112 6.27 -12.25 9.10
C ASP A 112 5.98 -10.75 8.99
N LEU A 113 5.15 -10.23 9.89
CA LEU A 113 4.83 -8.81 9.94
C LEU A 113 6.08 -7.95 10.18
N THR A 114 6.94 -8.37 11.10
CA THR A 114 8.19 -7.68 11.41
C THR A 114 9.13 -7.66 10.20
N ILE A 115 9.26 -8.79 9.51
CA ILE A 115 10.05 -8.89 8.26
C ILE A 115 9.50 -7.94 7.19
N LEU A 116 8.18 -7.95 6.96
CA LEU A 116 7.55 -7.09 5.94
C LEU A 116 7.65 -5.61 6.28
N ILE A 117 7.54 -5.24 7.56
CA ILE A 117 7.77 -3.86 8.01
C ILE A 117 9.21 -3.44 7.72
N ASN A 118 10.19 -4.27 8.08
CA ASN A 118 11.60 -3.97 7.82
C ASN A 118 11.89 -3.82 6.32
N ASN A 119 11.35 -4.71 5.49
CA ASN A 119 11.46 -4.60 4.02
C ASN A 119 10.91 -3.27 3.48
N VAL A 120 9.78 -2.80 4.02
CA VAL A 120 9.20 -1.50 3.64
C VAL A 120 10.11 -0.35 4.08
N LEU A 121 10.63 -0.39 5.31
CA LEU A 121 11.52 0.65 5.82
C LEU A 121 12.83 0.71 5.04
N ASP A 122 13.44 -0.44 4.76
CA ASP A 122 14.67 -0.55 3.96
C ASP A 122 14.43 0.01 2.54
N ALA A 123 13.34 -0.39 1.88
CA ALA A 123 12.98 0.14 0.56
C ALA A 123 12.72 1.65 0.57
N PHE A 124 12.13 2.20 1.65
CA PHE A 124 11.99 3.66 1.80
C PHE A 124 13.36 4.34 1.93
N THR A 125 14.29 3.78 2.72
CA THR A 125 15.62 4.39 2.89
C THR A 125 16.48 4.34 1.63
N ALA A 126 16.28 3.33 0.77
CA ALA A 126 16.94 3.26 -0.53
C ALA A 126 16.51 4.41 -1.47
N ILE A 127 15.30 4.94 -1.31
CA ILE A 127 14.79 6.07 -2.10
C ILE A 127 15.14 7.40 -1.44
N ASP A 128 14.81 7.55 -0.16
CA ASP A 128 15.05 8.77 0.62
C ASP A 128 15.08 8.45 2.12
N PRO A 129 16.29 8.35 2.73
CA PRO A 129 16.42 8.02 4.15
C PRO A 129 15.88 9.11 5.09
N SER A 130 15.77 10.37 4.63
CA SER A 130 15.24 11.47 5.44
C SER A 130 13.78 11.26 5.83
N LYS A 131 13.03 10.47 5.05
CA LYS A 131 11.61 10.18 5.30
C LYS A 131 11.37 9.49 6.63
N ILE A 132 12.28 8.63 7.09
CA ILE A 132 12.16 7.96 8.39
C ILE A 132 12.10 8.98 9.53
N LEU A 133 12.87 10.05 9.44
CA LEU A 133 12.95 11.09 10.48
C LEU A 133 11.74 12.03 10.44
N VAL A 134 11.27 12.37 9.23
CA VAL A 134 10.22 13.38 9.04
C VAL A 134 8.81 12.77 9.14
N LYS A 135 8.64 11.50 8.80
CA LYS A 135 7.34 10.84 8.76
C LYS A 135 7.15 9.92 9.96
N ILE A 136 6.55 10.47 11.01
CA ILE A 136 6.24 9.72 12.24
C ILE A 136 5.52 8.38 11.98
N LYS A 137 4.67 8.31 10.94
CA LYS A 137 3.94 7.08 10.59
C LYS A 137 4.85 5.92 10.12
N LEU A 138 6.03 6.21 9.56
CA LEU A 138 7.04 5.18 9.27
C LEU A 138 7.64 4.63 10.56
N HIS A 139 7.96 5.50 11.52
CA HIS A 139 8.44 5.07 12.84
C HIS A 139 7.39 4.20 13.56
N LEU A 140 6.13 4.59 13.47
CA LEU A 140 5.02 3.91 14.14
C LEU A 140 4.72 2.50 13.60
N LEU A 141 5.18 2.16 12.39
CA LEU A 141 5.12 0.78 11.90
C LEU A 141 5.88 -0.18 12.81
N LYS A 142 7.02 0.22 13.39
CA LYS A 142 7.81 -0.65 14.26
C LYS A 142 7.07 -1.07 15.53
N HIS A 143 6.07 -0.30 15.96
CA HIS A 143 5.24 -0.59 17.13
C HIS A 143 4.00 -1.43 16.78
N LEU A 144 3.76 -1.70 15.49
CA LEU A 144 2.57 -2.43 15.05
C LEU A 144 2.52 -3.89 15.55
N PRO A 145 3.63 -4.66 15.59
CA PRO A 145 3.62 -6.01 16.17
C PRO A 145 3.16 -6.01 17.63
N ASP A 146 3.70 -5.11 18.47
CA ASP A 146 3.31 -4.99 19.88
C ASP A 146 1.84 -4.60 20.04
N ASN A 147 1.36 -3.69 19.20
CA ASN A 147 -0.05 -3.29 19.18
C ASN A 147 -0.96 -4.46 18.79
N ILE A 148 -0.58 -5.26 17.78
CA ILE A 148 -1.38 -6.41 17.35
C ILE A 148 -1.38 -7.51 18.41
N ARG A 149 -0.24 -7.75 19.06
CA ARG A 149 -0.14 -8.69 20.18
C ARG A 149 -1.11 -8.31 21.31
N ARG A 150 -1.28 -7.01 21.58
CA ARG A 150 -2.13 -6.51 22.67
C ARG A 150 -3.60 -6.35 22.32
N PHE A 151 -3.91 -5.92 21.10
CA PHE A 151 -5.26 -5.49 20.70
C PHE A 151 -5.88 -6.37 19.59
N GLY A 152 -5.17 -7.39 19.12
CA GLY A 152 -5.57 -8.23 17.99
C GLY A 152 -5.30 -7.57 16.64
N LEU A 153 -5.92 -8.06 15.57
CA LEU A 153 -5.70 -7.56 14.20
C LEU A 153 -5.82 -6.02 14.08
N ALA A 154 -4.96 -5.42 13.26
CA ALA A 154 -4.94 -3.98 13.01
C ALA A 154 -6.31 -3.41 12.58
N VAL A 155 -7.10 -4.23 11.89
CA VAL A 155 -8.48 -3.90 11.46
C VAL A 155 -9.43 -3.69 12.65
N ARG A 156 -9.22 -4.38 13.78
CA ARG A 156 -10.14 -4.36 14.94
C ARG A 156 -10.07 -3.09 15.76
N PHE A 157 -8.89 -2.52 15.91
CA PHE A 157 -8.69 -1.25 16.63
C PHE A 157 -8.62 -0.04 15.68
N ALA A 158 -9.00 -0.24 14.42
CA ALA A 158 -9.18 0.85 13.48
C ALA A 158 -10.44 1.68 13.82
N THR A 159 -10.29 2.98 14.11
CA THR A 159 -11.38 3.98 14.19
C THR A 159 -12.29 4.11 12.94
N GLU A 160 -12.11 3.31 11.89
CA GLU A 160 -13.08 3.14 10.79
C GLU A 160 -13.15 1.64 10.50
N GLN A 161 -14.28 1.00 10.82
CA GLN A 161 -14.50 -0.41 10.50
C GLN A 161 -14.86 -0.55 9.02
N PRO A 162 -14.28 -1.50 8.27
CA PRO A 162 -14.86 -1.92 7.00
C PRO A 162 -16.28 -2.42 7.27
N PRO A 163 -17.25 -2.18 6.36
CA PRO A 163 -18.58 -2.77 6.52
C PRO A 163 -18.40 -4.29 6.70
N SER A 164 -19.03 -4.84 7.73
CA SER A 164 -18.98 -6.27 7.99
C SER A 164 -19.45 -7.01 6.74
N SER A 165 -18.62 -7.92 6.23
CA SER A 165 -19.11 -8.98 5.36
C SER A 165 -20.07 -9.80 6.21
N GLN A 166 -21.37 -9.57 6.06
CA GLN A 166 -22.38 -10.48 6.60
C GLN A 166 -22.20 -11.84 5.94
N PRO A 167 -22.42 -12.95 6.67
CA PRO A 167 -22.34 -14.30 6.14
C PRO A 167 -23.36 -14.53 5.01
#